data_AF-A0A521W5T6-F1
#
_entry.id   AF-A0A521W5T6-F1
#
_cell.length_a   1.000
_cell.length_b   1.000
_cell.length_c   1.000
_cell.angle_alpha   90.00
_cell.angle_beta   90.00
_cell.angle_gamma   90.00
#
_symmetry.space_group_name_H-M   'P 1'
#
loop_
_entity.id
_entity.type
_entity.pdbx_description
1 polymer ?
#
loop_
_entity_poly.entity_id
_entity_poly.type
_entity_poly.pdbx_seq_one_letter_code
_entity_poly.pdbx_strand_id
1 'polypeptide(L)'
;MVRSAALGLLLVVSAIASPVAVGANTAAVGGSGGSSYSIQCDSGMLLVGIYVAYGLWMDLVGARCASARDAVTGTWDNASDFPSVGYPHLGTTRKQGTCPAGYAVKSFKVSSGSFVNSISLTCNRLGQSWRTTTSTVQLAKLGATGGTARTAQACSGSSHAIGIHGRKGEFIDAFGLICGSVPPSTPALQAPVNGLRVTSRRPTFYWTGAARNLGRTTVCLNPTQVSDCLATAAVTGTVDYTSSNWTPVQDLPFASGIRIYWMVKICNDNACRTRSSYFTAL
;
A
#
# COMPACT_ATOMS: atom_id res chain seq x y z
N MET A 1 62.76 28.35 -22.09
CA MET A 1 61.30 28.60 -21.96
C MET A 1 60.60 27.25 -21.94
N VAL A 2 60.27 26.73 -20.76
CA VAL A 2 59.56 25.45 -20.60
C VAL A 2 58.12 25.79 -20.21
N ARG A 3 57.15 25.48 -21.06
CA ARG A 3 55.72 25.67 -20.78
C ARG A 3 55.13 24.33 -20.33
N SER A 4 54.87 24.21 -19.02
CA SER A 4 54.11 23.12 -18.43
C SER A 4 52.62 23.30 -18.72
N ALA A 5 51.99 22.33 -19.36
CA ALA A 5 50.53 22.26 -19.54
C ALA A 5 49.96 21.23 -18.56
N ALA A 6 49.25 21.71 -17.54
CA ALA A 6 48.52 20.86 -16.60
C ALA A 6 47.15 20.50 -17.18
N LEU A 7 46.96 19.23 -17.50
CA LEU A 7 45.69 18.67 -17.98
C LEU A 7 44.80 18.36 -16.76
N GLY A 8 43.78 19.20 -16.53
CA GLY A 8 42.80 19.00 -15.47
C GLY A 8 41.78 17.93 -15.86
N LEU A 9 41.83 16.76 -15.20
CA LEU A 9 40.87 15.68 -15.37
C LEU A 9 39.56 16.01 -14.61
N LEU A 10 38.51 16.41 -15.33
CA LEU A 10 37.18 16.60 -14.77
C LEU A 10 36.52 15.23 -14.47
N LEU A 11 36.35 14.93 -13.20
CA LEU A 11 35.65 13.74 -12.71
C LEU A 11 34.12 14.03 -12.67
N VAL A 12 33.39 13.54 -13.67
CA VAL A 12 31.92 13.64 -13.71
C VAL A 12 31.33 12.48 -12.90
N VAL A 13 30.95 12.75 -11.65
CA VAL A 13 30.24 11.78 -10.81
C VAL A 13 28.77 11.74 -11.24
N SER A 14 28.40 10.74 -12.04
CA SER A 14 27.01 10.48 -12.42
C SER A 14 26.32 9.69 -11.31
N ALA A 15 25.34 10.30 -10.63
CA ALA A 15 24.51 9.62 -9.64
C ALA A 15 23.55 8.65 -10.34
N ILE A 16 23.83 7.35 -10.25
CA ILE A 16 22.96 6.29 -10.77
C ILE A 16 21.80 6.10 -9.78
N ALA A 17 20.63 6.66 -10.10
CA ALA A 17 19.40 6.34 -9.38
C ALA A 17 18.93 4.94 -9.81
N SER A 18 19.19 3.92 -8.99
CA SER A 18 18.66 2.57 -9.23
C SER A 18 17.13 2.60 -9.15
N PRO A 19 16.40 2.10 -10.18
CA PRO A 19 14.96 1.99 -10.09
C PRO A 19 14.62 1.02 -8.95
N VAL A 20 13.71 1.43 -8.08
CA VAL A 20 13.20 0.57 -7.01
C VAL A 20 12.39 -0.54 -7.66
N ALA A 21 12.81 -1.79 -7.45
CA ALA A 21 12.08 -2.95 -7.93
C ALA A 21 10.72 -3.02 -7.23
N VAL A 22 9.66 -2.63 -7.94
CA VAL A 22 8.28 -2.97 -7.55
C VAL A 22 8.21 -4.50 -7.52
N GLY A 23 7.83 -5.07 -6.37
CA GLY A 23 7.77 -6.52 -6.21
C GLY A 23 6.86 -7.13 -7.29
N ALA A 24 7.43 -7.95 -8.18
CA ALA A 24 6.64 -8.60 -9.21
C ALA A 24 5.56 -9.49 -8.57
N ASN A 25 4.35 -9.43 -9.15
CA ASN A 25 3.27 -10.35 -8.78
C ASN A 25 3.77 -11.80 -8.86
N THR A 26 3.30 -12.65 -7.95
CA THR A 26 3.61 -14.07 -8.07
C THR A 26 2.96 -14.65 -9.33
N ALA A 27 3.46 -15.78 -9.81
CA ALA A 27 2.71 -16.58 -10.77
C ALA A 27 1.33 -16.96 -10.19
N ALA A 28 0.31 -16.99 -11.03
CA ALA A 28 -0.98 -17.58 -10.69
C ALA A 28 -0.88 -19.10 -10.79
N VAL A 29 -1.27 -19.82 -9.75
CA VAL A 29 -1.13 -21.28 -9.65
C VAL A 29 -2.51 -21.94 -9.65
N GLY A 30 -2.72 -22.88 -10.56
CA GLY A 30 -4.02 -23.51 -10.79
C GLY A 30 -4.18 -24.06 -12.21
N GLY A 31 -5.42 -24.12 -12.69
CA GLY A 31 -5.77 -24.43 -14.07
C GLY A 31 -5.71 -23.21 -15.00
N SER A 32 -5.81 -23.47 -16.30
CA SER A 32 -5.79 -22.45 -17.36
C SER A 32 -7.16 -21.86 -17.72
N GLY A 33 -8.24 -22.38 -17.13
CA GLY A 33 -9.62 -21.96 -17.40
C GLY A 33 -9.95 -20.53 -16.96
N GLY A 34 -11.19 -20.12 -17.21
CA GLY A 34 -11.75 -18.88 -16.69
C GLY A 34 -11.22 -17.58 -17.31
N SER A 35 -11.64 -16.45 -16.72
CA SER A 35 -11.17 -15.10 -17.02
C SER A 35 -10.27 -14.58 -15.89
N SER A 36 -9.35 -13.67 -16.19
CA SER A 36 -8.49 -13.07 -15.18
C SER A 36 -9.28 -12.21 -14.18
N TYR A 37 -8.86 -12.20 -12.92
CA TYR A 37 -9.36 -11.27 -11.91
C TYR A 37 -8.20 -10.63 -11.13
N SER A 38 -8.49 -9.47 -10.52
CA SER A 38 -7.58 -8.76 -9.62
C SER A 38 -8.40 -8.08 -8.52
N ILE A 39 -8.01 -8.28 -7.27
CA ILE A 39 -8.57 -7.62 -6.09
C ILE A 39 -7.39 -7.04 -5.31
N GLN A 40 -7.27 -5.72 -5.29
CA GLN A 40 -6.22 -5.03 -4.56
C GLN A 40 -6.81 -4.31 -3.35
N CYS A 41 -6.08 -4.32 -2.24
CA CYS A 41 -6.42 -3.50 -1.09
C CYS A 41 -6.31 -2.01 -1.45
N ASP A 42 -7.10 -1.17 -0.77
CA ASP A 42 -7.06 0.27 -0.97
C ASP A 42 -5.70 0.86 -0.59
N SER A 43 -5.45 2.10 -1.03
CA SER A 43 -4.19 2.80 -0.70
C SER A 43 -4.06 2.98 0.81
N GLY A 44 -2.88 2.69 1.36
CA GLY A 44 -2.65 2.67 2.82
C GLY A 44 -3.06 1.36 3.50
N MET A 45 -3.51 0.34 2.75
CA MET A 45 -3.84 -0.97 3.29
C MET A 45 -2.90 -2.07 2.78
N LEU A 46 -2.85 -3.18 3.52
CA LEU A 46 -2.10 -4.39 3.18
C LEU A 46 -3.00 -5.64 3.22
N LEU A 47 -2.60 -6.69 2.51
CA LEU A 47 -3.27 -7.99 2.58
C LEU A 47 -2.84 -8.72 3.86
N VAL A 48 -3.77 -8.90 4.78
CA VAL A 48 -3.56 -9.61 6.05
C VAL A 48 -4.28 -10.95 6.08
N GLY A 49 -4.97 -11.33 5.01
CA GLY A 49 -5.66 -12.61 4.97
C GLY A 49 -6.52 -12.77 3.73
N ILE A 50 -7.28 -13.86 3.70
CA ILE A 50 -8.33 -14.10 2.71
C ILE A 50 -9.54 -14.73 3.39
N TYR A 51 -10.69 -14.60 2.74
CA TYR A 51 -11.86 -15.41 3.05
C TYR A 51 -12.29 -16.17 1.80
N VAL A 52 -12.89 -17.33 2.01
CA VAL A 52 -13.23 -18.27 0.95
C VAL A 52 -14.61 -18.90 1.17
N ALA A 53 -15.23 -19.34 0.08
CA ALA A 53 -16.28 -20.37 0.12
C ALA A 53 -15.82 -21.55 -0.75
N TYR A 54 -15.97 -22.77 -0.25
CA TYR A 54 -15.53 -23.98 -0.96
C TYR A 54 -16.44 -25.19 -0.71
N GLY A 55 -16.68 -25.97 -1.76
CA GLY A 55 -17.16 -27.35 -1.73
C GLY A 55 -15.98 -28.32 -1.91
N LEU A 56 -15.96 -29.06 -3.02
CA LEU A 56 -14.79 -29.85 -3.46
C LEU A 56 -13.70 -28.97 -4.12
N TRP A 57 -14.13 -27.86 -4.71
CA TRP A 57 -13.28 -26.82 -5.27
C TRP A 57 -13.58 -25.49 -4.60
N MET A 58 -12.72 -24.51 -4.85
CA MET A 58 -12.89 -23.15 -4.38
C MET A 58 -13.92 -22.43 -5.24
N ASP A 59 -15.04 -22.05 -4.66
CA ASP A 59 -16.13 -21.36 -5.35
C ASP A 59 -15.94 -19.84 -5.35
N LEU A 60 -15.38 -19.34 -4.24
CA LEU A 60 -15.22 -17.92 -3.98
C LEU A 60 -13.93 -17.65 -3.22
N VAL A 61 -13.25 -16.56 -3.59
CA VAL A 61 -12.14 -16.01 -2.82
C VAL A 61 -12.26 -14.49 -2.73
N GLY A 62 -12.00 -13.93 -1.55
CA GLY A 62 -11.89 -12.50 -1.32
C GLY A 62 -10.70 -12.15 -0.45
N ALA A 63 -10.24 -10.91 -0.58
CA ALA A 63 -9.13 -10.38 0.20
C ALA A 63 -9.60 -9.93 1.59
N ARG A 64 -8.74 -10.09 2.60
CA ARG A 64 -8.86 -9.39 3.89
C ARG A 64 -7.76 -8.36 3.99
N CYS A 65 -8.15 -7.09 4.04
CA CYS A 65 -7.22 -5.98 4.07
C CYS A 65 -7.27 -5.25 5.41
N ALA A 66 -6.17 -4.64 5.80
CA ALA A 66 -6.09 -3.84 7.01
C ALA A 66 -5.33 -2.54 6.74
N SER A 67 -5.79 -1.43 7.34
CA SER A 67 -5.09 -0.15 7.30
C SER A 67 -3.75 -0.25 8.03
N ALA A 68 -2.69 0.17 7.36
CA ALA A 68 -1.39 0.35 7.96
C ALA A 68 -1.46 1.51 8.97
N ARG A 69 -1.18 1.23 10.25
CA ARG A 69 -1.25 2.23 11.34
C ARG A 69 0.11 2.85 11.60
N ASP A 70 1.11 2.04 11.95
CA ASP A 70 2.44 2.53 12.34
C ASP A 70 3.57 1.78 11.63
N ALA A 71 4.24 2.51 10.73
CA ALA A 71 5.33 2.00 9.92
C ALA A 71 6.59 1.66 10.73
N VAL A 72 6.73 2.14 11.95
CA VAL A 72 7.87 1.82 12.83
C VAL A 72 7.68 0.44 13.45
N THR A 73 6.49 0.18 14.00
CA THR A 73 6.17 -1.07 14.69
C THR A 73 5.63 -2.16 13.76
N GLY A 74 5.18 -1.81 12.56
CA GLY A 74 4.57 -2.75 11.62
C GLY A 74 3.15 -3.15 12.02
N THR A 75 2.40 -2.29 12.72
CA THR A 75 1.06 -2.59 13.26
C THR A 75 -0.10 -2.10 12.38
N TRP A 76 -1.17 -2.86 12.28
CA TRP A 76 -2.32 -2.51 11.43
C TRP A 76 -3.62 -2.52 12.21
N ASP A 77 -4.66 -1.89 11.65
CA ASP A 77 -6.02 -1.82 12.20
C ASP A 77 -6.85 -3.08 11.88
N ASN A 78 -8.06 -3.17 12.42
CA ASN A 78 -8.95 -4.30 12.16
C ASN A 78 -9.06 -4.68 10.67
N ALA A 79 -8.89 -5.97 10.40
CA ALA A 79 -8.99 -6.50 9.05
C ALA A 79 -10.45 -6.51 8.57
N SER A 80 -10.72 -5.88 7.43
CA SER A 80 -12.02 -5.88 6.75
C SER A 80 -12.02 -6.76 5.51
N ASP A 81 -13.19 -7.29 5.17
CA ASP A 81 -13.41 -8.05 3.94
C ASP A 81 -13.55 -7.10 2.76
N PHE A 82 -12.79 -7.36 1.70
CA PHE A 82 -12.86 -6.66 0.42
C PHE A 82 -13.77 -7.43 -0.55
N PRO A 83 -14.12 -6.85 -1.72
CA PRO A 83 -14.86 -7.57 -2.75
C PRO A 83 -14.25 -8.95 -3.04
N SER A 84 -15.11 -9.93 -3.31
CA SER A 84 -14.71 -11.28 -3.68
C SER A 84 -14.97 -11.55 -5.16
N VAL A 85 -14.32 -12.60 -5.66
CA VAL A 85 -14.57 -13.17 -6.98
C VAL A 85 -15.14 -14.57 -6.82
N GLY A 86 -16.07 -14.94 -7.70
CA GLY A 86 -16.81 -16.19 -7.59
C GLY A 86 -18.12 -16.02 -6.84
N TYR A 87 -18.85 -17.12 -6.69
CA TYR A 87 -20.11 -17.15 -5.96
C TYR A 87 -20.23 -18.49 -5.25
N PRO A 88 -20.74 -18.52 -4.01
CA PRO A 88 -20.90 -19.77 -3.28
C PRO A 88 -21.99 -20.62 -3.94
N HIS A 89 -21.69 -21.89 -4.22
CA HIS A 89 -22.70 -22.88 -4.56
C HIS A 89 -23.42 -23.39 -3.29
N LEU A 90 -24.52 -24.11 -3.49
CA LEU A 90 -25.24 -24.78 -2.40
C LEU A 90 -24.31 -25.79 -1.70
N GLY A 91 -24.36 -25.82 -0.36
CA GLY A 91 -23.55 -26.73 0.45
C GLY A 91 -22.08 -26.32 0.64
N THR A 92 -21.68 -25.13 0.21
CA THR A 92 -20.30 -24.64 0.41
C THR A 92 -20.02 -24.24 1.85
N THR A 93 -18.79 -24.50 2.29
CA THR A 93 -18.26 -24.07 3.59
C THR A 93 -17.56 -22.74 3.46
N ARG A 94 -17.88 -21.79 4.34
CA ARG A 94 -17.19 -20.50 4.43
C ARG A 94 -16.10 -20.54 5.50
N LYS A 95 -14.93 -20.03 5.17
CA LYS A 95 -13.80 -19.94 6.12
C LYS A 95 -12.95 -18.72 5.80
N GLN A 96 -12.29 -18.21 6.81
CA GLN A 96 -11.31 -17.13 6.67
C GLN A 96 -9.99 -17.50 7.34
N GLY A 97 -8.91 -16.93 6.85
CA GLY A 97 -7.60 -16.96 7.48
C GLY A 97 -7.06 -15.54 7.55
N THR A 98 -6.72 -15.10 8.76
CA THR A 98 -6.14 -13.78 9.02
C THR A 98 -4.79 -13.96 9.73
N CYS A 99 -3.79 -13.23 9.27
CA CYS A 99 -2.49 -13.13 9.91
C CYS A 99 -2.64 -12.56 11.33
N PRO A 100 -1.78 -12.96 12.28
CA PRO A 100 -1.71 -12.31 13.59
C PRO A 100 -1.39 -10.81 13.45
N ALA A 101 -1.73 -10.03 14.48
CA ALA A 101 -1.40 -8.62 14.53
C ALA A 101 0.11 -8.40 14.32
N GLY A 102 0.47 -7.46 13.44
CA GLY A 102 1.86 -7.19 13.07
C GLY A 102 2.45 -8.13 12.03
N TYR A 103 1.64 -8.98 11.39
CA TYR A 103 2.06 -9.84 10.27
C TYR A 103 1.25 -9.52 9.00
N ALA A 104 1.84 -9.76 7.83
CA ALA A 104 1.18 -9.63 6.53
C ALA A 104 1.39 -10.87 5.67
N VAL A 105 0.51 -11.11 4.71
CA VAL A 105 0.64 -12.24 3.78
C VAL A 105 1.89 -12.04 2.92
N LYS A 106 2.79 -13.04 2.91
CA LYS A 106 4.05 -13.01 2.16
C LYS A 106 4.09 -14.05 1.05
N SER A 107 3.56 -15.23 1.32
CA SER A 107 3.56 -16.34 0.38
C SER A 107 2.29 -17.17 0.51
N PHE A 108 2.07 -18.02 -0.47
CA PHE A 108 0.98 -18.97 -0.47
C PHE A 108 1.41 -20.30 -1.07
N LYS A 109 0.66 -21.35 -0.72
CA LYS A 109 0.73 -22.67 -1.32
C LYS A 109 -0.67 -23.09 -1.74
N VAL A 110 -0.80 -23.63 -2.95
CA VAL A 110 -2.08 -24.12 -3.51
C VAL A 110 -2.04 -25.62 -3.64
N SER A 111 -3.16 -26.29 -3.39
CA SER A 111 -3.43 -27.62 -3.97
C SER A 111 -4.48 -27.46 -5.07
N SER A 112 -4.18 -27.94 -6.27
CA SER A 112 -5.06 -27.75 -7.44
C SER A 112 -4.97 -28.91 -8.44
N GLY A 113 -6.07 -29.11 -9.15
CA GLY A 113 -6.15 -29.83 -10.43
C GLY A 113 -6.48 -28.83 -11.54
N SER A 114 -7.63 -29.02 -12.21
CA SER A 114 -8.22 -28.01 -13.11
C SER A 114 -8.69 -26.75 -12.37
N PHE A 115 -9.04 -26.90 -11.09
CA PHE A 115 -9.46 -25.81 -10.21
C PHE A 115 -8.64 -25.81 -8.92
N VAL A 116 -8.64 -24.67 -8.22
CA VAL A 116 -8.08 -24.56 -6.87
C VAL A 116 -8.94 -25.37 -5.91
N ASN A 117 -8.35 -26.34 -5.22
CA ASN A 117 -9.02 -27.04 -4.12
C ASN A 117 -8.82 -26.32 -2.80
N SER A 118 -7.62 -25.76 -2.60
CA SER A 118 -7.24 -25.15 -1.32
C SER A 118 -6.03 -24.24 -1.40
N ILE A 119 -5.97 -23.32 -0.44
CA ILE A 119 -4.93 -22.31 -0.28
C ILE A 119 -4.44 -22.35 1.18
N SER A 120 -3.12 -22.32 1.37
CA SER A 120 -2.46 -22.04 2.65
C SER A 120 -1.64 -20.78 2.50
N LEU A 121 -1.78 -19.84 3.44
CA LEU A 121 -1.00 -18.60 3.45
C LEU A 121 0.12 -18.70 4.47
N THR A 122 1.25 -18.09 4.15
CA THR A 122 2.30 -17.80 5.13
C THR A 122 2.37 -16.30 5.33
N CYS A 123 2.27 -15.90 6.58
CA CYS A 123 2.40 -14.54 7.02
C CYS A 123 3.81 -14.29 7.53
N ASN A 124 4.42 -13.16 7.15
CA ASN A 124 5.68 -12.72 7.75
C ASN A 124 5.44 -11.51 8.65
N ARG A 125 6.22 -11.41 9.72
CA ARG A 125 6.16 -10.27 10.63
C ARG A 125 6.58 -9.02 9.87
N LEU A 126 5.83 -7.95 10.04
CA LEU A 126 6.16 -6.63 9.53
C LEU A 126 7.19 -5.99 10.48
N GLY A 127 8.22 -5.42 9.87
CA GLY A 127 9.19 -4.56 10.53
C GLY A 127 9.00 -3.12 10.09
N GLN A 128 10.09 -2.36 10.21
CA GLN A 128 10.09 -0.95 9.81
C GLN A 128 9.74 -0.79 8.33
N SER A 129 9.00 0.28 8.03
CA SER A 129 8.53 0.62 6.68
C SER A 129 7.72 -0.50 6.02
N TRP A 130 7.01 -1.31 6.81
CA TRP A 130 6.19 -2.43 6.32
C TRP A 130 6.97 -3.51 5.56
N ARG A 131 8.28 -3.59 5.77
CA ARG A 131 9.12 -4.64 5.19
C ARG A 131 8.96 -5.91 6.00
N THR A 132 8.81 -7.04 5.32
CA THR A 132 8.71 -8.34 6.01
C THR A 132 10.06 -8.75 6.58
N THR A 133 10.05 -9.30 7.80
CA THR A 133 11.21 -9.96 8.40
C THR A 133 11.18 -11.48 8.15
N THR A 134 12.13 -12.21 8.72
CA THR A 134 12.23 -13.67 8.63
C THR A 134 11.27 -14.41 9.56
N SER A 135 10.61 -13.72 10.50
CA SER A 135 9.64 -14.35 11.40
C SER A 135 8.36 -14.67 10.65
N THR A 136 7.96 -15.96 10.64
CA THR A 136 6.83 -16.45 9.84
C THR A 136 5.80 -17.19 10.68
N VAL A 137 4.53 -17.06 10.28
CA VAL A 137 3.40 -17.84 10.80
C VAL A 137 2.64 -18.42 9.62
N GLN A 138 2.44 -19.74 9.60
CA GLN A 138 1.61 -20.38 8.59
C GLN A 138 0.16 -20.45 9.06
N LEU A 139 -0.76 -20.01 8.22
CA LEU A 139 -2.20 -20.11 8.51
C LEU A 139 -2.72 -21.51 8.19
N ALA A 140 -3.82 -21.87 8.85
CA ALA A 140 -4.54 -23.09 8.56
C ALA A 140 -4.97 -23.12 7.07
N LYS A 141 -4.95 -24.33 6.50
CA LYS A 141 -5.44 -24.57 5.14
C LYS A 141 -6.91 -24.14 5.01
N LEU A 142 -7.20 -23.43 3.92
CA LEU A 142 -8.52 -22.96 3.53
C LEU A 142 -8.91 -23.69 2.24
N GLY A 143 -10.03 -24.42 2.24
CA GLY A 143 -10.42 -25.26 1.12
C GLY A 143 -10.51 -26.75 1.47
N ALA A 144 -10.84 -27.56 0.47
CA ALA A 144 -11.07 -28.98 0.60
C ALA A 144 -9.77 -29.82 0.64
N THR A 145 -9.92 -31.10 0.94
CA THR A 145 -8.93 -32.12 0.60
C THR A 145 -8.95 -32.40 -0.90
N GLY A 146 -7.81 -32.81 -1.46
CA GLY A 146 -7.66 -33.08 -2.89
C GLY A 146 -6.74 -32.09 -3.64
N GLY A 147 -6.61 -32.34 -4.94
CA GLY A 147 -5.67 -31.65 -5.82
C GLY A 147 -4.21 -32.04 -5.59
N THR A 148 -3.34 -31.63 -6.50
CA THR A 148 -1.89 -31.79 -6.34
C THR A 148 -1.31 -30.55 -5.66
N ALA A 149 -0.56 -30.74 -4.58
CA ALA A 149 0.14 -29.65 -3.93
C ALA A 149 1.18 -29.05 -4.89
N ARG A 150 1.12 -27.73 -5.07
CA ARG A 150 2.04 -26.97 -5.93
C ARG A 150 3.13 -26.31 -5.10
N THR A 151 4.21 -25.92 -5.75
CA THR A 151 5.32 -25.18 -5.12
C THR A 151 4.81 -23.85 -4.58
N ALA A 152 5.24 -23.51 -3.37
CA ALA A 152 4.89 -22.23 -2.76
C ALA A 152 5.39 -21.07 -3.62
N GLN A 153 4.58 -20.02 -3.72
CA GLN A 153 4.94 -18.78 -4.40
C GLN A 153 5.00 -17.67 -3.36
N ALA A 154 6.01 -16.81 -3.46
CA ALA A 154 6.26 -15.75 -2.49
C ALA A 154 6.54 -14.42 -3.17
N CYS A 155 6.13 -13.34 -2.53
CA CYS A 155 6.58 -12.01 -2.92
C CYS A 155 8.10 -11.89 -2.71
N SER A 156 8.81 -11.26 -3.65
CA SER A 156 10.28 -11.19 -3.63
C SER A 156 10.82 -10.27 -2.52
N GLY A 157 12.09 -10.48 -2.13
CA GLY A 157 12.79 -9.62 -1.17
C GLY A 157 12.02 -9.44 0.15
N SER A 158 11.82 -8.20 0.57
CA SER A 158 11.08 -7.84 1.80
C SER A 158 9.67 -7.29 1.54
N SER A 159 9.15 -7.43 0.32
CA SER A 159 7.78 -7.04 -0.05
C SER A 159 6.73 -7.98 0.57
N HIS A 160 5.47 -7.58 0.56
CA HIS A 160 4.34 -8.40 1.01
C HIS A 160 3.20 -8.33 -0.01
N ALA A 161 2.14 -9.09 0.20
CA ALA A 161 0.97 -9.01 -0.64
C ALA A 161 0.13 -7.77 -0.29
N ILE A 162 -0.32 -7.06 -1.31
CA ILE A 162 -1.27 -5.94 -1.23
C ILE A 162 -2.58 -6.27 -1.95
N GLY A 163 -2.76 -7.52 -2.35
CA GLY A 163 -3.93 -8.00 -3.07
C GLY A 163 -3.77 -9.43 -3.56
N ILE A 164 -4.79 -9.90 -4.26
CA ILE A 164 -4.85 -11.23 -4.88
C ILE A 164 -5.21 -11.08 -6.36
N HIS A 165 -4.68 -11.96 -7.20
CA HIS A 165 -5.05 -12.06 -8.62
C HIS A 165 -5.18 -13.53 -9.00
N GLY A 166 -5.69 -13.80 -10.20
CA GLY A 166 -5.82 -15.18 -10.66
C GLY A 166 -6.76 -15.32 -11.83
N ARG A 167 -7.41 -16.48 -11.91
CA ARG A 167 -8.37 -16.83 -12.95
C ARG A 167 -9.62 -17.48 -12.34
N LYS A 168 -10.79 -17.16 -12.88
CA LYS A 168 -12.08 -17.67 -12.41
C LYS A 168 -13.02 -17.94 -13.59
N GLY A 169 -13.65 -19.11 -13.54
CA GLY A 169 -14.73 -19.57 -14.40
C GLY A 169 -15.97 -19.81 -13.55
N GLU A 170 -16.43 -21.05 -13.49
CA GLU A 170 -17.45 -21.49 -12.52
C GLU A 170 -16.85 -21.56 -11.09
N PHE A 171 -15.62 -22.06 -10.99
CA PHE A 171 -14.82 -22.12 -9.77
C PHE A 171 -13.58 -21.22 -9.93
N ILE A 172 -12.79 -21.10 -8.86
CA ILE A 172 -11.47 -20.46 -8.95
C ILE A 172 -10.51 -21.41 -9.66
N ASP A 173 -10.10 -21.04 -10.87
CA ASP A 173 -9.16 -21.82 -11.67
C ASP A 173 -7.73 -21.66 -11.13
N ALA A 174 -7.31 -20.44 -10.82
CA ALA A 174 -5.96 -20.14 -10.37
C ALA A 174 -5.90 -18.98 -9.37
N PHE A 175 -4.89 -19.01 -8.49
CA PHE A 175 -4.67 -18.01 -7.44
C PHE A 175 -3.22 -17.51 -7.42
N GLY A 176 -3.05 -16.21 -7.20
CA GLY A 176 -1.77 -15.53 -7.06
C GLY A 176 -1.87 -14.31 -6.13
N LEU A 177 -0.72 -13.79 -5.70
CA LEU A 177 -0.60 -12.59 -4.89
C LEU A 177 -0.15 -11.41 -5.74
N ILE A 178 -0.77 -10.26 -5.48
CA ILE A 178 -0.28 -8.97 -5.97
C ILE A 178 0.75 -8.50 -4.95
N CYS A 179 2.00 -8.43 -5.38
CA CYS A 179 3.11 -8.12 -4.50
C CYS A 179 3.46 -6.65 -4.58
N GLY A 180 3.89 -6.10 -3.47
CA GLY A 180 4.33 -4.72 -3.39
C GLY A 180 4.66 -4.34 -1.97
N SER A 181 4.68 -3.05 -1.70
CA SER A 181 4.62 -2.58 -0.33
C SER A 181 3.56 -1.50 -0.21
N VAL A 182 3.11 -1.26 1.02
CA VAL A 182 1.97 -0.39 1.31
C VAL A 182 2.21 1.00 0.72
N PRO A 183 1.44 1.45 -0.29
CA PRO A 183 1.50 2.84 -0.71
C PRO A 183 0.97 3.72 0.43
N PRO A 184 1.45 4.97 0.60
CA PRO A 184 0.89 5.84 1.62
C PRO A 184 -0.61 6.06 1.38
N SER A 185 -1.36 6.39 2.43
CA SER A 185 -2.75 6.80 2.25
C SER A 185 -2.81 8.11 1.47
N THR A 186 -3.96 8.37 0.83
CA THR A 186 -4.21 9.70 0.30
C THR A 186 -4.26 10.68 1.49
N PRO A 187 -3.49 11.79 1.47
CA PRO A 187 -3.54 12.77 2.54
C PRO A 187 -4.95 13.34 2.74
N ALA A 188 -5.28 13.78 3.95
CA ALA A 188 -6.55 14.42 4.25
C ALA A 188 -6.37 15.67 5.11
N LEU A 189 -7.20 16.67 4.88
CA LEU A 189 -7.36 17.81 5.80
C LEU A 189 -8.20 17.32 6.98
N GLN A 190 -7.61 17.29 8.17
CA GLN A 190 -8.28 16.89 9.41
C GLN A 190 -8.95 18.08 10.09
N ALA A 191 -8.25 19.22 10.13
CA ALA A 191 -8.78 20.46 10.66
C ALA A 191 -8.21 21.64 9.87
N PRO A 192 -8.97 22.73 9.67
CA PRO A 192 -10.41 22.80 9.88
C PRO A 192 -11.18 21.86 8.95
N VAL A 193 -12.37 21.44 9.38
CA VAL A 193 -13.28 20.68 8.51
C VAL A 193 -13.63 21.56 7.31
N ASN A 194 -13.62 20.99 6.12
CA ASN A 194 -13.88 21.73 4.89
C ASN A 194 -15.23 22.49 4.97
N GLY A 195 -15.23 23.77 4.62
CA GLY A 195 -16.42 24.62 4.67
C GLY A 195 -16.86 25.09 6.06
N LEU A 196 -16.21 24.67 7.15
CA LEU A 196 -16.49 25.19 8.49
C LEU A 196 -15.67 26.44 8.81
N ARG A 197 -16.31 27.35 9.54
CA ARG A 197 -15.74 28.59 10.07
C ARG A 197 -14.91 28.29 11.33
N VAL A 198 -13.60 28.54 11.29
CA VAL A 198 -12.70 28.31 12.44
C VAL A 198 -11.85 29.54 12.76
N THR A 199 -11.49 29.70 14.04
CA THR A 199 -10.56 30.74 14.51
C THR A 199 -9.09 30.34 14.40
N SER A 200 -8.80 29.03 14.37
CA SER A 200 -7.44 28.51 14.16
C SER A 200 -7.08 28.57 12.67
N ARG A 201 -6.07 29.36 12.33
CA ARG A 201 -5.50 29.44 10.97
C ARG A 201 -4.39 28.42 10.76
N ARG A 202 -4.37 27.32 11.53
CA ARG A 202 -3.37 26.26 11.44
C ARG A 202 -4.02 24.97 10.97
N PRO A 203 -4.10 24.73 9.65
CA PRO A 203 -4.65 23.48 9.15
C PRO A 203 -3.80 22.29 9.60
N THR A 204 -4.45 21.26 10.10
CA THR A 204 -3.86 19.94 10.39
C THR A 204 -4.17 19.00 9.24
N PHE A 205 -3.11 18.46 8.66
CA PHE A 205 -3.19 17.40 7.65
C PHE A 205 -2.82 16.07 8.27
N TYR A 206 -3.45 14.99 7.82
CA TYR A 206 -3.24 13.64 8.31
C TYR A 206 -3.03 12.64 7.16
N TRP A 207 -2.21 11.62 7.41
CA TRP A 207 -1.95 10.50 6.51
C TRP A 207 -1.37 9.28 7.24
N THR A 208 -1.34 8.13 6.55
CA THR A 208 -0.68 6.90 7.01
C THR A 208 0.30 6.37 5.96
N GLY A 209 1.22 5.49 6.37
CA GLY A 209 2.07 4.73 5.44
C GLY A 209 3.28 5.46 4.83
N ALA A 210 3.69 6.61 5.39
CA ALA A 210 4.99 7.21 5.04
C ALA A 210 6.14 6.28 5.49
N ALA A 211 7.16 6.08 4.64
CA ALA A 211 8.30 5.19 4.90
C ALA A 211 9.62 5.85 4.45
N ARG A 212 10.75 5.33 4.96
CA ARG A 212 12.10 5.93 4.78
C ARG A 212 12.51 6.05 3.30
N ASN A 213 13.32 7.07 3.04
CA ASN A 213 14.34 7.21 1.98
C ASN A 213 13.97 7.73 0.57
N LEU A 214 12.71 7.99 0.19
CA LEU A 214 12.41 8.49 -1.18
C LEU A 214 11.73 9.85 -1.33
N GLY A 215 11.46 10.59 -0.24
CA GLY A 215 10.99 11.96 -0.42
C GLY A 215 10.46 12.57 0.85
N ARG A 216 10.81 13.85 1.04
CA ARG A 216 10.19 14.72 2.03
C ARG A 216 8.68 14.73 1.80
N THR A 217 7.89 14.45 2.84
CA THR A 217 6.47 14.82 2.79
C THR A 217 6.43 16.32 2.61
N THR A 218 5.85 16.75 1.49
CA THR A 218 5.80 18.15 1.11
C THR A 218 4.38 18.63 1.30
N VAL A 219 4.21 19.65 2.14
CA VAL A 219 2.95 20.36 2.32
C VAL A 219 3.12 21.77 1.80
N CYS A 220 2.19 22.22 0.96
CA CYS A 220 2.20 23.57 0.40
C CYS A 220 0.84 24.22 0.57
N LEU A 221 0.85 25.48 0.98
CA LEU A 221 -0.33 26.32 1.22
C LEU A 221 -0.20 27.61 0.42
N ASN A 222 -1.24 27.97 -0.32
CA ASN A 222 -1.23 29.13 -1.21
C ASN A 222 -2.61 29.81 -1.29
N PRO A 223 -2.71 31.15 -1.27
CA PRO A 223 -3.98 31.86 -1.51
C PRO A 223 -4.47 31.74 -2.97
N THR A 224 -3.61 31.27 -3.89
CA THR A 224 -3.95 30.98 -5.29
C THR A 224 -3.87 29.49 -5.56
N GLN A 225 -4.67 29.01 -6.51
CA GLN A 225 -4.67 27.60 -6.88
C GLN A 225 -3.34 27.26 -7.55
N VAL A 226 -2.57 26.36 -6.93
CA VAL A 226 -1.31 25.85 -7.50
C VAL A 226 -1.45 24.38 -7.83
N SER A 227 -0.93 23.99 -9.00
CA SER A 227 -0.90 22.60 -9.46
C SER A 227 0.30 21.81 -8.93
N ASP A 228 1.31 22.50 -8.39
CA ASP A 228 2.51 21.91 -7.83
C ASP A 228 3.06 22.73 -6.64
N CYS A 229 4.05 22.14 -5.95
CA CYS A 229 4.75 22.75 -4.83
C CYS A 229 5.93 23.65 -5.29
N LEU A 230 5.83 24.33 -6.43
CA LEU A 230 6.94 25.16 -6.93
C LEU A 230 6.91 26.57 -6.32
N ALA A 231 8.08 26.95 -5.78
CA ALA A 231 8.69 28.23 -5.36
C ALA A 231 7.86 29.41 -4.80
N THR A 232 6.56 29.53 -5.05
CA THR A 232 5.70 30.64 -4.59
C THR A 232 4.59 30.16 -3.65
N ALA A 233 4.77 29.03 -2.98
CA ALA A 233 3.92 28.65 -1.87
C ALA A 233 4.18 29.58 -0.68
N ALA A 234 3.13 30.20 -0.15
CA ALA A 234 3.23 31.14 0.96
C ALA A 234 3.62 30.46 2.28
N VAL A 235 3.31 29.16 2.43
CA VAL A 235 3.89 28.31 3.48
C VAL A 235 4.23 26.94 2.89
N THR A 236 5.47 26.49 3.11
CA THR A 236 5.93 25.13 2.80
C THR A 236 6.34 24.40 4.07
N GLY A 237 5.78 23.22 4.29
CA GLY A 237 6.21 22.28 5.33
C GLY A 237 6.96 21.12 4.70
N THR A 238 8.15 20.83 5.24
CA THR A 238 8.78 19.52 5.08
C THR A 238 8.59 18.77 6.39
N VAL A 239 8.07 17.55 6.29
CA VAL A 239 7.78 16.72 7.46
C VAL A 239 8.64 15.46 7.41
N ASP A 240 9.15 15.06 8.58
CA ASP A 240 9.84 13.80 8.73
C ASP A 240 8.96 12.64 8.27
N TYR A 241 9.59 11.65 7.65
CA TYR A 241 8.95 10.48 7.04
C TYR A 241 8.25 9.56 8.05
N THR A 242 8.47 9.76 9.35
CA THR A 242 7.77 9.04 10.44
C THR A 242 6.51 9.76 10.91
N SER A 243 6.31 11.03 10.56
CA SER A 243 5.14 11.78 10.97
C SER A 243 3.92 11.34 10.17
N SER A 244 2.79 11.20 10.85
CA SER A 244 1.46 10.91 10.27
C SER A 244 0.58 12.15 10.14
N ASN A 245 1.09 13.30 10.55
CA ASN A 245 0.39 14.56 10.48
C ASN A 245 1.36 15.74 10.36
N TRP A 246 0.81 16.88 9.98
CA TRP A 246 1.50 18.16 10.06
C TRP A 246 0.53 19.31 10.26
N THR A 247 0.95 20.23 11.13
CA THR A 247 0.27 21.49 11.43
C THR A 247 1.31 22.61 11.37
N PRO A 248 1.03 23.74 10.70
CA PRO A 248 1.91 24.91 10.74
C PRO A 248 2.20 25.35 12.18
N VAL A 249 3.46 25.70 12.46
CA VAL A 249 3.90 26.17 13.79
C VAL A 249 3.36 27.58 14.10
N GLN A 250 3.02 28.34 13.07
CA GLN A 250 2.46 29.68 13.16
C GLN A 250 1.13 29.75 12.39
N ASP A 251 0.30 30.72 12.76
CA ASP A 251 -0.92 30.99 12.02
C ASP A 251 -0.58 31.42 10.59
N LEU A 252 -1.40 31.00 9.64
CA LEU A 252 -1.16 31.37 8.25
C LEU A 252 -1.29 32.89 8.06
N PRO A 253 -0.39 33.52 7.28
CA PRO A 253 -0.32 34.97 7.13
C PRO A 253 -1.43 35.57 6.24
N PHE A 254 -2.52 34.82 6.03
CA PHE A 254 -3.62 35.24 5.16
C PHE A 254 -4.71 35.95 5.96
N ALA A 255 -5.38 36.90 5.30
CA ALA A 255 -6.52 37.59 5.90
C ALA A 255 -7.73 36.64 6.07
N SER A 256 -8.61 37.02 6.99
CA SER A 256 -9.91 36.39 7.20
C SER A 256 -10.72 36.35 5.90
N GLY A 257 -11.48 35.28 5.68
CA GLY A 257 -12.37 35.10 4.54
C GLY A 257 -11.68 34.67 3.24
N ILE A 258 -10.36 34.50 3.24
CA ILE A 258 -9.62 34.08 2.04
C ILE A 258 -9.66 32.55 1.88
N ARG A 259 -9.89 32.11 0.64
CA ARG A 259 -9.74 30.72 0.25
C ARG A 259 -8.26 30.36 0.17
N ILE A 260 -7.86 29.35 0.93
CA ILE A 260 -6.50 28.83 0.99
C ILE A 260 -6.50 27.49 0.28
N TYR A 261 -5.77 27.41 -0.81
CA TYR A 261 -5.49 26.17 -1.53
C TYR A 261 -4.34 25.46 -0.84
N TRP A 262 -4.43 24.13 -0.80
CA TRP A 262 -3.41 23.29 -0.21
C TRP A 262 -3.11 22.11 -1.11
N MET A 263 -1.87 21.64 -1.05
CA MET A 263 -1.44 20.38 -1.61
C MET A 263 -0.56 19.65 -0.60
N VAL A 264 -0.84 18.36 -0.41
CA VAL A 264 0.03 17.46 0.36
C VAL A 264 0.50 16.36 -0.58
N LYS A 265 1.81 16.19 -0.72
CA LYS A 265 2.45 15.08 -1.44
C LYS A 265 3.26 14.25 -0.46
N ILE A 266 2.93 12.97 -0.39
CA ILE A 266 3.61 11.97 0.44
C ILE A 266 4.14 10.91 -0.48
N CYS A 267 5.39 10.52 -0.27
CA CYS A 267 6.00 9.43 -1.00
C CYS A 267 6.61 8.44 0.00
N ASN A 268 6.64 7.18 -0.41
CA ASN A 268 7.52 6.19 0.20
C ASN A 268 8.25 5.43 -0.91
N ASP A 269 8.96 4.36 -0.53
CA ASP A 269 9.68 3.49 -1.45
C ASP A 269 8.83 2.93 -2.62
N ASN A 270 7.51 2.99 -2.52
CA ASN A 270 6.58 2.27 -3.39
C ASN A 270 5.74 3.19 -4.27
N ALA A 271 5.30 4.33 -3.77
CA ALA A 271 4.45 5.25 -4.51
C ALA A 271 4.44 6.64 -3.88
N CYS A 272 4.02 7.63 -4.68
CA CYS A 272 3.57 8.92 -4.18
C CYS A 272 2.04 9.00 -4.19
N ARG A 273 1.49 9.67 -3.19
CA ARG A 273 0.11 10.14 -3.15
C ARG A 273 0.09 11.63 -2.97
N THR A 274 -0.74 12.27 -3.79
CA THR A 274 -0.94 13.71 -3.75
C THR A 274 -2.42 13.98 -3.60
N ARG A 275 -2.77 14.93 -2.74
CA ARG A 275 -4.09 15.51 -2.70
C ARG A 275 -3.98 17.02 -2.65
N SER A 276 -4.80 17.68 -3.44
CA SER A 276 -4.99 19.12 -3.42
C SER A 276 -6.46 19.45 -3.19
N SER A 277 -6.73 20.50 -2.42
CA SER A 277 -8.08 21.05 -2.21
C SER A 277 -7.96 22.49 -1.69
N TYR A 278 -9.02 23.04 -1.13
CA TYR A 278 -9.02 24.33 -0.45
C TYR A 278 -9.80 24.29 0.86
N PHE A 279 -9.58 25.29 1.72
CA PHE A 279 -10.44 25.66 2.85
C PHE A 279 -10.54 27.18 2.94
N THR A 280 -11.40 27.72 3.79
CA THR A 280 -11.51 29.18 4.01
C THR A 280 -11.19 29.48 5.47
N ALA A 281 -10.17 30.29 5.73
CA ALA A 281 -9.84 30.75 7.08
C ALA A 281 -10.71 31.94 7.47
N LEU A 282 -11.07 32.09 8.76
CA LEU A 282 -11.59 33.35 9.32
C LEU A 282 -10.50 34.06 10.13
#